data_AF-A0A969E327-F1
#
_entry.id   AF-A0A969E327-F1
#
_cell.length_a   1.000
_cell.length_b   1.000
_cell.length_c   1.000
_cell.angle_alpha   90.00
_cell.angle_beta   90.00
_cell.angle_gamma   90.00
#
_symmetry.space_group_name_H-M   'P 1'
#
loop_
_entity.id
_entity.type
_entity.pdbx_description
1 polymer ?
#
loop_
_entity_poly.entity_id
_entity_poly.type
_entity_poly.pdbx_seq_one_letter_code
_entity_poly.pdbx_strand_id
1 'polypeptide(L)'
;MNHNDINELIKAQNIDTNFVSDGFHTFGELYEHRITLFLVLLKQLVKQDSFPLPIWKSMKHDDGVEWRGWFIVGVGEQAGEQISYHLPISKWAECDFIPERERAPQWDGHSSADVLERLKKWG
;
A
#
# COMPACT_ATOMS: atom_id res chain seq x y z
N MET A 1 24.95 15.79 -1.39
CA MET A 1 23.74 15.45 -2.16
C MET A 1 22.78 14.80 -1.19
N ASN A 2 21.59 15.37 -1.00
CA ASN A 2 20.52 14.81 -0.17
C ASN A 2 19.52 14.03 -1.05
N HIS A 3 18.49 13.42 -0.45
CA HIS A 3 17.52 12.62 -1.21
C HIS A 3 16.69 13.44 -2.23
N ASN A 4 16.44 14.73 -1.95
CA ASN A 4 15.74 15.61 -2.90
C ASN A 4 16.61 15.87 -4.14
N ASP A 5 17.91 16.12 -3.96
CA ASP A 5 18.85 16.30 -5.07
C ASP A 5 18.88 15.06 -5.98
N ILE A 6 18.87 13.85 -5.37
CA ILE A 6 18.83 12.58 -6.10
C ILE A 6 17.53 12.44 -6.89
N ASN A 7 16.39 12.73 -6.26
CA ASN A 7 15.08 12.61 -6.90
C ASN A 7 14.92 13.57 -8.09
N GLU A 8 15.45 14.79 -7.98
CA GLU A 8 15.43 15.73 -9.10
C GLU A 8 16.29 15.26 -10.28
N LEU A 9 17.44 14.64 -10.01
CA LEU A 9 18.26 14.04 -11.07
C LEU A 9 17.58 12.85 -11.74
N ILE A 10 16.93 11.97 -10.96
CA ILE A 10 16.17 10.82 -11.48
C ILE A 10 15.06 11.31 -12.43
N LYS A 11 14.29 12.31 -11.99
CA LYS A 11 13.23 12.91 -12.82
C LYS A 11 13.79 13.56 -14.08
N ALA A 12 14.83 14.38 -13.95
CA ALA A 12 15.41 15.12 -15.07
C ALA A 12 15.97 14.19 -16.16
N GLN A 13 16.44 13.00 -15.79
CA GLN A 13 16.99 12.01 -16.72
C GLN A 13 15.95 10.98 -17.18
N ASN A 14 14.68 11.11 -16.77
CA ASN A 14 13.62 10.15 -17.08
C ASN A 14 14.02 8.70 -16.74
N ILE A 15 14.70 8.53 -15.61
CA ILE A 15 15.15 7.20 -15.15
C ILE A 15 13.94 6.44 -14.65
N ASP A 16 13.73 5.24 -15.18
CA ASP A 16 12.77 4.30 -14.62
C ASP A 16 13.28 3.83 -13.25
N THR A 17 12.60 4.28 -12.20
CA THR A 17 12.96 3.99 -10.81
C THR A 17 12.93 2.51 -10.49
N ASN A 18 12.21 1.68 -11.26
CA ASN A 18 12.19 0.24 -11.06
C ASN A 18 13.56 -0.41 -11.20
N PHE A 19 14.51 0.22 -11.90
CA PHE A 19 15.88 -0.28 -12.07
C PHE A 19 16.90 0.33 -11.09
N VAL A 20 16.48 1.30 -10.27
CA VAL A 20 17.35 1.85 -9.23
C VAL A 20 17.56 0.79 -8.16
N SER A 21 18.81 0.52 -7.79
CA SER A 21 19.18 -0.54 -6.84
C SER A 21 19.92 0.00 -5.62
N ASP A 22 19.71 -0.65 -4.48
CA ASP A 22 20.49 -0.45 -3.26
C ASP A 22 21.76 -1.33 -3.19
N GLY A 23 22.05 -2.09 -4.26
CA GLY A 23 23.15 -3.04 -4.37
C GLY A 23 22.76 -4.50 -4.11
N PHE A 24 21.56 -4.75 -3.56
CA PHE A 24 21.01 -6.08 -3.30
C PHE A 24 19.71 -6.33 -4.06
N HIS A 25 18.83 -5.32 -4.08
CA HIS A 25 17.56 -5.34 -4.79
C HIS A 25 17.38 -4.05 -5.58
N THR A 26 16.61 -4.15 -6.66
CA THR A 26 16.04 -2.99 -7.34
C THR A 26 14.79 -2.51 -6.59
N PHE A 27 14.41 -1.25 -6.76
CA PHE A 27 13.16 -0.75 -6.20
C PHE A 27 11.97 -1.50 -6.78
N GLY A 28 12.00 -1.89 -8.06
CA GLY A 28 10.95 -2.74 -8.63
C GLY A 28 10.75 -4.04 -7.86
N GLU A 29 11.85 -4.75 -7.54
CA GLU A 29 11.82 -5.96 -6.72
C GLU A 29 11.31 -5.70 -5.30
N LEU A 30 11.78 -4.63 -4.65
CA LEU A 30 11.31 -4.27 -3.30
C LEU A 30 9.82 -3.90 -3.28
N TYR A 31 9.32 -3.23 -4.32
CA TYR A 31 7.90 -2.92 -4.47
C TYR A 31 7.07 -4.21 -4.64
N GLU A 32 7.51 -5.15 -5.47
CA GLU A 32 6.83 -6.44 -5.65
C GLU A 32 6.86 -7.29 -4.37
N HIS A 33 7.99 -7.31 -3.66
CA HIS A 33 8.10 -7.94 -2.34
C HIS A 33 7.11 -7.31 -1.35
N ARG A 34 7.05 -5.98 -1.26
CA ARG A 34 6.12 -5.28 -0.36
C ARG A 34 4.67 -5.67 -0.65
N ILE A 35 4.27 -5.63 -1.91
CA ILE A 35 2.90 -5.99 -2.33
C ILE A 35 2.61 -7.44 -1.95
N THR A 36 3.51 -8.35 -2.28
CA THR A 36 3.33 -9.78 -2.02
C THR A 36 3.25 -10.08 -0.52
N LEU A 37 4.17 -9.54 0.27
CA LEU A 37 4.18 -9.69 1.73
C LEU A 37 2.90 -9.13 2.35
N PHE A 38 2.43 -7.96 1.89
CA PHE A 38 1.19 -7.37 2.37
C PHE A 38 -0.02 -8.26 2.02
N LEU A 39 -0.13 -8.76 0.79
CA LEU A 39 -1.22 -9.66 0.42
C LEU A 39 -1.19 -10.99 1.20
N VAL A 40 0.00 -11.55 1.46
CA VAL A 40 0.14 -12.74 2.30
C VAL A 40 -0.33 -12.46 3.72
N LEU A 41 0.06 -11.31 4.30
CA LEU A 41 -0.41 -10.89 5.62
C LEU A 41 -1.94 -10.78 5.65
N LEU A 42 -2.54 -10.06 4.70
CA LEU A 42 -4.00 -9.92 4.63
C LEU A 42 -4.71 -11.27 4.51
N LYS A 43 -4.18 -12.20 3.70
CA LYS A 43 -4.71 -13.58 3.58
C LYS A 43 -4.68 -14.35 4.89
N GLN A 44 -3.73 -14.06 5.79
CA GLN A 44 -3.70 -14.66 7.12
C GLN A 44 -4.70 -13.95 8.06
N LEU A 45 -4.73 -12.62 8.03
CA LEU A 45 -5.60 -11.84 8.92
C LEU A 45 -7.10 -12.10 8.68
N VAL A 46 -7.54 -12.20 7.41
CA VAL A 46 -8.96 -12.53 7.10
C VAL A 46 -9.41 -13.90 7.62
N LYS A 47 -8.48 -14.79 7.97
CA LYS A 47 -8.77 -16.13 8.53
C LYS A 47 -8.80 -16.13 10.06
N GLN A 48 -8.39 -15.03 10.70
CA GLN A 48 -8.37 -14.92 12.15
C GLN A 48 -9.68 -14.28 12.61
N ASP A 49 -10.57 -15.06 13.20
CA ASP A 49 -11.85 -14.56 13.73
C ASP A 49 -11.67 -13.47 14.81
N SER A 50 -10.51 -13.45 15.46
CA SER A 50 -10.17 -12.49 16.52
C SER A 50 -9.54 -11.19 16.02
N PHE A 51 -9.23 -11.06 14.73
CA PHE A 51 -8.62 -9.83 14.22
C PHE A 51 -9.66 -8.69 14.20
N PRO A 52 -9.45 -7.59 14.95
CA PRO A 52 -10.54 -6.66 15.25
C PRO A 52 -10.77 -5.61 14.15
N LEU A 53 -9.84 -5.46 13.20
CA LEU A 53 -9.91 -4.40 12.19
C LEU A 53 -10.46 -4.91 10.87
N PRO A 54 -11.40 -4.18 10.24
CA PRO A 54 -11.90 -4.53 8.92
C PRO A 54 -10.79 -4.42 7.86
N ILE A 55 -10.85 -5.30 6.87
CA ILE A 55 -9.98 -5.27 5.69
C ILE A 55 -10.86 -4.91 4.49
N TRP A 56 -10.41 -4.00 3.65
CA TRP A 56 -11.18 -3.47 2.54
C TRP A 56 -10.31 -3.20 1.31
N LYS A 57 -10.93 -3.21 0.13
CA LYS A 57 -10.36 -2.72 -1.12
C LYS A 57 -11.31 -1.75 -1.81
N SER A 58 -10.80 -0.78 -2.55
CA SER A 58 -11.62 0.14 -3.34
C SER A 58 -10.84 0.68 -4.54
N MET A 59 -11.57 1.01 -5.61
CA MET A 59 -11.04 1.75 -6.76
C MET A 59 -10.96 3.25 -6.49
N LYS A 60 -11.84 3.76 -5.62
CA LYS A 60 -12.02 5.19 -5.35
C LYS A 60 -11.50 5.54 -3.97
N HIS A 61 -10.88 6.70 -3.88
CA HIS A 61 -10.65 7.36 -2.58
C HIS A 61 -11.99 7.86 -2.01
N ASP A 62 -11.97 8.32 -0.77
CA ASP A 62 -13.14 8.88 -0.08
C ASP A 62 -13.82 10.02 -0.87
N ASP A 63 -13.01 10.89 -1.47
CA ASP A 63 -13.44 12.00 -2.34
C ASP A 63 -13.98 11.54 -3.71
N GLY A 64 -13.93 10.24 -4.01
CA GLY A 64 -14.35 9.64 -5.27
C GLY A 64 -13.28 9.64 -6.37
N VAL A 65 -12.07 10.16 -6.10
CA VAL A 65 -10.97 10.17 -7.09
C VAL A 65 -10.43 8.76 -7.30
N GLU A 66 -10.25 8.39 -8.57
CA GLU A 66 -9.59 7.15 -8.98
C GLU A 66 -8.18 7.43 -9.50
N TRP A 67 -7.23 6.56 -9.17
CA TRP A 67 -5.88 6.64 -9.70
C TRP A 67 -5.71 5.60 -10.81
N ARG A 68 -5.58 6.07 -12.05
CA ARG A 68 -5.52 5.18 -13.22
C ARG A 68 -4.41 4.13 -13.07
N GLY A 69 -4.78 2.86 -13.20
CA GLY A 69 -3.87 1.72 -13.09
C GLY A 69 -3.63 1.23 -11.66
N TRP A 70 -4.26 1.86 -10.66
CA TRP A 70 -4.10 1.54 -9.25
C TRP A 70 -5.46 1.38 -8.57
N PHE A 71 -5.45 0.61 -7.48
CA PHE A 71 -6.54 0.55 -6.52
C PHE A 71 -5.95 0.61 -5.11
N ILE A 72 -6.76 0.89 -4.10
CA ILE A 72 -6.31 0.99 -2.72
C ILE A 72 -6.83 -0.20 -1.92
N VAL A 73 -5.95 -0.76 -1.10
CA VAL A 73 -6.27 -1.81 -0.12
C VAL A 73 -5.88 -1.29 1.25
N GLY A 74 -6.74 -1.51 2.24
CA GLY A 74 -6.45 -1.09 3.60
C GLY A 74 -7.00 -2.00 4.69
N VAL A 75 -6.50 -1.75 5.89
CA VAL A 75 -6.92 -2.35 7.15
C VAL A 75 -7.27 -1.23 8.11
N GLY A 76 -8.36 -1.37 8.85
CA GLY A 76 -8.88 -0.32 9.72
C GLY A 76 -9.59 0.78 8.92
N GLU A 77 -10.52 1.45 9.59
CA GLU A 77 -11.34 2.52 8.99
C GLU A 77 -11.28 3.79 9.80
N GLN A 78 -11.10 3.66 11.12
CA GLN A 78 -11.04 4.81 12.02
C GLN A 78 -9.66 5.45 11.96
N ALA A 79 -9.64 6.77 12.16
CA ALA A 79 -8.40 7.52 12.26
C ALA A 79 -7.51 6.95 13.38
N GLY A 80 -6.22 6.76 13.09
CA GLY A 80 -5.27 6.14 14.02
C GLY A 80 -5.06 4.64 13.82
N GLU A 81 -5.94 3.96 13.07
CA GLU A 81 -5.86 2.51 12.82
C GLU A 81 -5.42 2.16 11.40
N GLN A 82 -5.64 3.08 10.45
CA GLN A 82 -5.52 2.80 9.02
C GLN A 82 -4.11 2.34 8.59
N ILE A 83 -4.01 1.21 7.92
CA ILE A 83 -2.83 0.83 7.14
C ILE A 83 -3.30 0.61 5.71
N SER A 84 -2.89 1.47 4.78
CA SER A 84 -3.33 1.38 3.39
C SER A 84 -2.19 1.50 2.39
N TYR A 85 -2.32 0.79 1.27
CA TYR A 85 -1.38 0.85 0.16
C TYR A 85 -2.13 0.89 -1.17
N HIS A 86 -1.59 1.63 -2.13
CA HIS A 86 -1.97 1.49 -3.53
C HIS A 86 -1.28 0.27 -4.14
N LEU A 87 -2.08 -0.56 -4.79
CA LEU A 87 -1.63 -1.75 -5.52
C LEU A 87 -1.95 -1.58 -7.01
N PRO A 88 -1.12 -2.13 -7.91
CA PRO A 88 -1.38 -2.05 -9.34
C PRO A 88 -2.60 -2.90 -9.68
N ILE A 89 -3.44 -2.43 -10.62
CA ILE A 89 -4.71 -3.08 -10.98
C ILE A 89 -4.56 -4.55 -11.42
N SER A 90 -3.38 -4.95 -11.89
CA SER A 90 -3.05 -6.35 -12.21
C SER A 90 -3.20 -7.29 -11.01
N LYS A 91 -3.14 -6.77 -9.78
CA LYS A 91 -3.30 -7.53 -8.52
C LYS A 91 -4.75 -7.58 -8.01
N TRP A 92 -5.70 -6.95 -8.71
CA TRP A 92 -7.09 -6.84 -8.25
C TRP A 92 -7.74 -8.20 -7.99
N ALA A 93 -7.62 -9.13 -8.96
CA ALA A 93 -8.18 -10.48 -8.86
C ALA A 93 -7.51 -11.32 -7.75
N GLU A 94 -6.24 -11.06 -7.44
CA GLU A 94 -5.57 -11.72 -6.31
C GLU A 94 -6.18 -11.31 -4.96
N CYS A 95 -6.95 -10.21 -4.92
CA CYS A 95 -7.58 -9.63 -3.74
C CYS A 95 -9.08 -9.96 -3.64
N ASP A 96 -9.60 -10.98 -4.32
CA ASP A 96 -11.04 -11.34 -4.29
C ASP A 96 -11.51 -11.85 -2.91
N PHE A 97 -10.58 -12.20 -2.03
CA PHE A 97 -10.87 -12.53 -0.63
C PHE A 97 -11.11 -11.28 0.25
N ILE A 98 -10.90 -10.07 -0.28
CA ILE A 98 -11.07 -8.81 0.44
C ILE A 98 -12.40 -8.17 0.04
N PRO A 99 -13.26 -7.79 1.00
CA PRO A 99 -14.49 -7.04 0.73
C PRO A 99 -14.22 -5.74 -0.04
N GLU A 100 -14.93 -5.57 -1.17
CA GLU A 100 -14.89 -4.34 -1.95
C GLU A 100 -15.80 -3.27 -1.34
N ARG A 101 -15.32 -2.03 -1.33
CA ARG A 101 -16.09 -0.83 -1.00
C ARG A 101 -16.21 0.09 -2.19
N GLU A 102 -17.35 0.77 -2.28
CA GLU A 102 -17.56 1.81 -3.29
C GLU A 102 -16.49 2.91 -3.20
N ARG A 103 -16.10 3.28 -1.97
CA ARG A 103 -15.03 4.24 -1.68
C ARG A 103 -14.19 3.81 -0.49
N ALA A 104 -12.92 4.17 -0.51
CA ALA A 104 -12.04 4.06 0.64
C ALA A 104 -12.53 4.93 1.82
N PRO A 105 -12.23 4.56 3.07
CA PRO A 105 -12.41 5.45 4.22
C PRO A 105 -11.65 6.77 4.03
N GLN A 106 -12.14 7.83 4.68
CA GLN A 106 -11.45 9.12 4.72
C GLN A 106 -10.02 8.93 5.24
N TRP A 107 -9.03 9.42 4.48
CA TRP A 107 -7.63 9.30 4.85
C TRP A 107 -7.34 10.04 6.15
N ASP A 108 -6.74 9.34 7.12
CA ASP A 108 -6.46 9.88 8.45
C ASP A 108 -5.16 10.70 8.53
N GLY A 109 -4.49 10.94 7.40
CA GLY A 109 -3.23 11.69 7.35
C GLY A 109 -1.98 10.89 7.73
N HIS A 110 -2.07 9.56 7.84
CA HIS A 110 -0.92 8.73 8.24
C HIS A 110 0.27 8.82 7.27
N SER A 111 1.47 8.87 7.84
CA SER A 111 2.74 8.75 7.14
C SER A 111 3.20 7.29 7.04
N SER A 112 4.25 7.04 6.25
CA SER A 112 4.91 5.73 6.22
C SER A 112 5.43 5.30 7.60
N ALA A 113 5.81 6.24 8.47
CA ALA A 113 6.26 5.93 9.82
C ALA A 113 5.09 5.44 10.70
N ASP A 114 3.93 6.08 10.60
CA ASP A 114 2.71 5.67 11.31
C ASP A 114 2.29 4.25 10.89
N VAL A 115 2.38 3.93 9.60
CA VAL A 115 2.10 2.58 9.09
C VAL A 115 3.03 1.54 9.72
N LEU A 116 4.34 1.83 9.79
CA LEU A 116 5.30 0.93 10.43
C LEU A 116 5.03 0.76 11.93
N GLU A 117 4.69 1.83 12.63
CA GLU A 117 4.32 1.77 14.05
C GLU A 117 3.05 0.96 14.29
N ARG A 118 2.03 1.12 13.44
CA ARG A 118 0.78 0.35 13.51
C ARG A 118 1.02 -1.14 13.24
N LEU A 119 1.80 -1.47 12.20
CA LEU A 119 2.15 -2.87 11.86
C LEU A 119 2.91 -3.56 12.98
N LYS A 120 3.83 -2.87 13.66
CA LYS A 120 4.59 -3.42 14.80
C LYS A 120 3.72 -3.80 15.99
N LYS A 121 2.50 -3.27 16.11
CA LYS A 121 1.56 -3.62 17.19
C LYS A 121 0.86 -4.97 16.95
N TRP A 122 0.97 -5.52 15.73
CA TRP A 122 0.35 -6.81 15.37
C TRP A 122 1.29 -8.00 15.56
N GLY A 123 2.57 -7.75 15.90
CA GLY A 123 3.60 -8.76 16.12
C GLY A 123 3.95 -8.95 17.59
#